data_AF-Q49HS1-F1
#
_entry.id   AF-Q49HS1-F1
#
_cell.length_a   1.000
_cell.length_b   1.000
_cell.length_c   1.000
_cell.angle_alpha   90.00
_cell.angle_beta   90.00
_cell.angle_gamma   90.00
#
_symmetry.space_group_name_H-M   'P 1'
#
loop_
_entity.id
_entity.type
_entity.pdbx_description
1 polymer ?
#
loop_
_entity_poly.entity_id
_entity_poly.type
_entity_poly.pdbx_seq_one_letter_code
_entity_poly.pdbx_strand_id
1 'polypeptide(L)'
;AMDPQQRVMLETSWQALEDAGIDPASPKGGRVGVYAGISNMDYRNLILESGQSSEPAASLYSVTGSSLNTAIGRVAFVLGLEGPAMSVDTACSSSLVALHQASVALQRGEADLALAGGVQAVLTGRLTELRAAAGMLSPDGQCKAFDAAANGFVRGEGCGIVVLKRLSEARADGDRIWGVIVGSAVNQDGTSPGFTVPSERAQIRVIEEALSKAGLSPLDVDYVEAHGTGT
;
A
#
# COMPACT_ATOMS: atom_id res chain seq x y z
N ALA A 1 -11.18 8.23 -19.33
CA ALA A 1 -10.02 7.33 -19.14
C ALA A 1 -9.74 7.24 -17.65
N MET A 2 -9.64 6.04 -17.06
CA MET A 2 -9.35 5.88 -15.63
C MET A 2 -8.51 4.62 -15.44
N ASP A 3 -7.38 4.74 -14.78
CA ASP A 3 -6.44 3.65 -14.51
C ASP A 3 -7.17 2.52 -13.77
N PRO A 4 -7.05 1.25 -14.21
CA PRO A 4 -7.59 0.11 -13.49
C PRO A 4 -7.26 0.10 -12.00
N GLN A 5 -6.09 0.60 -11.58
CA GLN A 5 -5.72 0.74 -10.18
C GLN A 5 -6.69 1.66 -9.41
N GLN A 6 -7.14 2.76 -10.01
CA GLN A 6 -8.13 3.67 -9.39
C GLN A 6 -9.50 2.99 -9.26
N ARG A 7 -9.90 2.18 -10.25
CA ARG A 7 -11.19 1.48 -10.24
C ARG A 7 -11.24 0.43 -9.13
N VAL A 8 -10.24 -0.46 -9.12
CA VAL A 8 -10.17 -1.55 -8.14
C VAL A 8 -10.01 -0.97 -6.74
N MET A 9 -9.25 0.12 -6.56
CA MET A 9 -9.13 0.77 -5.26
C MET A 9 -10.46 1.34 -4.76
N LEU A 10 -11.30 1.91 -5.63
CA LEU A 10 -12.66 2.37 -5.25
C LEU A 10 -13.51 1.20 -4.77
N GLU A 11 -13.56 0.11 -5.56
CA GLU A 11 -14.33 -1.09 -5.22
C GLU A 11 -13.83 -1.73 -3.91
N THR A 12 -12.51 -1.86 -3.76
CA THR A 12 -11.89 -2.47 -2.57
C THR A 12 -12.10 -1.61 -1.32
N SER A 13 -12.05 -0.27 -1.46
CA SER A 13 -12.31 0.64 -0.34
C SER A 13 -13.77 0.57 0.12
N TRP A 14 -14.70 0.46 -0.83
CA TRP A 14 -16.12 0.25 -0.54
C TRP A 14 -16.34 -1.07 0.20
N GLN A 15 -15.81 -2.16 -0.35
CA GLN A 15 -15.91 -3.51 0.22
C GLN A 15 -15.27 -3.59 1.62
N ALA A 16 -14.17 -2.87 1.86
CA ALA A 16 -13.53 -2.82 3.17
C ALA A 16 -14.43 -2.16 4.23
N LEU A 17 -15.17 -1.11 3.87
CA LEU A 17 -16.15 -0.49 4.78
C LEU A 17 -17.33 -1.44 5.04
N GLU A 18 -17.83 -2.11 4.01
CA GLU A 18 -18.89 -3.12 4.16
C GLU A 18 -18.45 -4.29 5.06
N ASP A 19 -17.23 -4.82 4.90
CA ASP A 19 -16.68 -5.87 5.77
C ASP A 19 -16.48 -5.37 7.22
N ALA A 20 -16.14 -4.09 7.40
CA ALA A 20 -16.07 -3.49 8.72
C ALA A 20 -17.46 -3.28 9.37
N GLY A 21 -18.56 -3.53 8.65
CA GLY A 21 -19.92 -3.28 9.12
C GLY A 21 -20.31 -1.80 9.14
N ILE A 22 -19.56 -0.95 8.43
CA ILE A 22 -19.78 0.49 8.32
C ILE A 22 -20.54 0.75 7.03
N ASP A 23 -21.71 1.40 7.11
CA ASP A 23 -22.40 1.90 5.92
C ASP A 23 -21.45 2.86 5.17
N PRO A 24 -21.05 2.58 3.91
CA PRO A 24 -20.10 3.41 3.17
C PRO A 24 -20.53 4.87 2.99
N ALA A 25 -21.82 5.19 3.13
CA ALA A 25 -22.33 6.57 3.08
C ALA A 25 -22.21 7.31 4.43
N SER A 26 -22.09 6.59 5.54
CA SER A 26 -22.05 7.15 6.90
C SER A 26 -20.82 8.02 7.23
N PRO A 27 -19.59 7.77 6.70
CA PRO A 27 -18.42 8.56 7.06
C PRO A 27 -18.33 9.90 6.33
N LYS A 28 -19.32 10.25 5.51
CA LYS A 28 -19.36 11.48 4.72
C LYS A 28 -19.30 12.71 5.64
N GLY A 29 -18.35 13.61 5.36
CA GLY A 29 -18.05 14.78 6.18
C GLY A 29 -17.21 14.46 7.43
N GLY A 30 -16.84 13.20 7.64
CA GLY A 30 -16.01 12.76 8.76
C GLY A 30 -14.51 12.93 8.48
N ARG A 31 -13.72 13.02 9.56
CA ARG A 31 -12.25 13.01 9.51
C ARG A 31 -11.73 11.59 9.26
N VAL A 32 -12.04 11.04 8.11
CA VAL A 32 -11.58 9.72 7.68
C VAL A 32 -10.40 9.88 6.73
N GLY A 33 -9.25 9.32 7.11
CA GLY A 33 -8.05 9.35 6.28
C GLY A 33 -8.00 8.21 5.25
N VAL A 34 -7.28 8.42 4.14
CA VAL A 34 -7.02 7.41 3.11
C VAL A 34 -5.52 7.37 2.82
N TYR A 35 -4.88 6.24 3.08
CA TYR A 35 -3.44 6.05 2.94
C TYR A 35 -3.20 4.81 2.10
N ALA A 36 -2.63 4.94 0.90
CA ALA A 36 -2.38 3.75 0.10
C ALA A 36 -1.07 3.80 -0.67
N GLY A 37 -0.40 2.65 -0.69
CA GLY A 37 0.75 2.39 -1.54
C GLY A 37 0.34 2.27 -3.01
N ILE A 38 0.91 3.09 -3.88
CA ILE A 38 0.68 3.05 -5.32
C ILE A 38 1.87 3.69 -6.06
N SER A 39 2.42 2.99 -7.04
CA SER A 39 3.62 3.45 -7.77
C SER A 39 3.63 3.16 -9.27
N ASN A 40 2.86 2.18 -9.74
CA ASN A 40 2.93 1.80 -11.15
C ASN A 40 2.16 2.77 -12.06
N MET A 41 2.78 3.15 -13.18
CA MET A 41 2.26 4.15 -14.12
C MET A 41 2.07 3.60 -15.54
N ASP A 42 1.96 2.28 -15.69
CA ASP A 42 1.81 1.62 -16.99
C ASP A 42 0.64 2.20 -17.80
N TYR A 43 -0.51 2.46 -17.15
CA TYR A 43 -1.69 3.00 -17.83
C TYR A 43 -1.42 4.40 -18.43
N ARG A 44 -0.68 5.24 -17.70
CA ARG A 44 -0.28 6.56 -18.18
C ARG A 44 0.61 6.45 -19.42
N ASN A 45 1.57 5.53 -19.39
CA ASN A 45 2.48 5.30 -20.52
C ASN A 45 1.71 4.80 -21.75
N LEU A 46 0.77 3.86 -21.57
CA LEU A 46 -0.10 3.37 -22.65
C LEU A 46 -0.92 4.49 -23.30
N ILE A 47 -1.47 5.41 -22.50
CA ILE A 47 -2.20 6.58 -23.03
C ILE A 47 -1.28 7.44 -23.89
N LEU A 48 -0.06 7.75 -23.40
CA LEU A 48 0.91 8.57 -24.12
C LEU A 48 1.40 7.91 -25.42
N GLU A 49 1.64 6.60 -25.38
CA GLU A 49 2.10 5.81 -26.54
C GLU A 49 1.02 5.59 -27.59
N SER A 50 -0.27 5.61 -27.22
CA SER A 50 -1.40 5.41 -28.14
C SER A 50 -1.55 6.49 -29.21
N GLY A 51 -0.80 7.60 -29.14
CA GLY A 51 -0.85 8.67 -30.12
C GLY A 51 -2.19 9.41 -30.20
N GLN A 52 -3.11 9.17 -29.26
CA GLN A 52 -4.39 9.88 -29.15
C GLN A 52 -4.24 11.37 -28.84
N SER A 53 -2.99 11.86 -28.73
CA SER A 53 -2.50 13.24 -28.53
C SER A 53 -3.04 14.31 -29.49
N SER A 54 -3.99 14.02 -30.37
CA SER A 54 -4.85 15.05 -30.95
C SER A 54 -5.64 15.73 -29.81
N GLU A 55 -5.82 17.04 -29.93
CA GLU A 55 -6.17 18.03 -28.89
C GLU A 55 -7.27 17.70 -27.83
N PRO A 56 -8.18 16.70 -27.94
CA PRO A 56 -8.96 16.28 -26.77
C PRO A 56 -8.20 15.39 -25.76
N ALA A 57 -7.01 14.86 -26.07
CA ALA A 57 -6.28 13.93 -25.18
C ALA A 57 -5.58 14.58 -23.97
N ALA A 58 -5.52 15.92 -23.93
CA ALA A 58 -5.21 16.69 -22.72
C ALA A 58 -6.48 17.03 -21.90
N SER A 59 -7.53 16.20 -22.00
CA SER A 59 -8.73 16.35 -21.16
C SER A 59 -8.38 16.21 -19.68
N LEU A 60 -9.07 16.95 -18.81
CA LEU A 60 -9.02 16.77 -17.36
C LEU A 60 -9.16 15.29 -16.94
N TYR A 61 -9.93 14.50 -17.69
CA TYR A 61 -10.10 13.07 -17.43
C TYR A 61 -8.88 12.21 -17.74
N SER A 62 -8.01 12.58 -18.70
CA SER A 62 -6.77 11.83 -18.95
C SER A 62 -5.74 12.09 -17.84
N VAL A 63 -5.66 13.35 -17.39
CA VAL A 63 -4.77 13.76 -16.28
C VAL A 63 -5.20 13.11 -14.96
N THR A 64 -6.46 13.30 -14.56
CA THR A 64 -6.99 12.74 -13.31
C THR A 64 -7.14 11.22 -13.36
N GLY A 65 -7.37 10.67 -14.55
CA GLY A 65 -7.52 9.24 -14.76
C GLY A 65 -6.23 8.44 -14.66
N SER A 66 -5.06 9.06 -14.75
CA SER A 66 -3.77 8.36 -14.77
C SER A 66 -2.78 8.81 -13.68
N SER A 67 -3.14 9.81 -12.89
CA SER A 67 -2.31 10.32 -11.79
C SER A 67 -2.49 9.46 -10.53
N LEU A 68 -1.38 9.10 -9.89
CA LEU A 68 -1.40 8.22 -8.71
C LEU A 68 -2.04 8.89 -7.49
N ASN A 69 -1.76 10.18 -7.27
CA ASN A 69 -2.41 10.99 -6.22
C ASN A 69 -3.94 10.99 -6.35
N THR A 70 -4.45 10.93 -7.57
CA THR A 70 -5.88 10.99 -7.83
C THR A 70 -6.55 9.67 -7.48
N ALA A 71 -5.83 8.54 -7.43
CA ALA A 71 -6.39 7.29 -6.93
C ALA A 71 -6.95 7.47 -5.50
N ILE A 72 -6.13 8.06 -4.63
CA ILE A 72 -6.44 8.22 -3.21
C ILE A 72 -7.44 9.36 -3.01
N GLY A 73 -7.20 10.50 -3.69
CA GLY A 73 -8.13 11.62 -3.65
C GLY A 73 -9.51 11.27 -4.20
N ARG A 74 -9.61 10.35 -5.18
CA ARG A 74 -10.89 9.90 -5.73
C ARG A 74 -11.66 9.02 -4.75
N VAL A 75 -11.00 8.16 -3.97
CA VAL A 75 -11.65 7.42 -2.87
C VAL A 75 -12.24 8.39 -1.86
N ALA A 76 -11.43 9.35 -1.38
CA ALA A 76 -11.90 10.37 -0.46
C ALA A 76 -13.06 11.20 -1.04
N PHE A 77 -12.95 11.62 -2.31
CA PHE A 77 -14.00 12.39 -2.97
C PHE A 77 -15.32 11.62 -3.13
N VAL A 78 -15.27 10.35 -3.59
CA VAL A 78 -16.47 9.54 -3.84
C VAL A 78 -17.19 9.20 -2.54
N LEU A 79 -16.44 8.90 -1.47
CA LEU A 79 -16.99 8.55 -0.15
C LEU A 79 -17.25 9.80 0.72
N GLY A 80 -16.83 10.99 0.27
CA GLY A 80 -16.99 12.26 0.98
C GLY A 80 -16.17 12.38 2.26
N LEU A 81 -14.94 11.87 2.26
CA LEU A 81 -14.04 11.83 3.42
C LEU A 81 -13.19 13.09 3.49
N GLU A 82 -13.05 13.67 4.69
CA GLU A 82 -12.36 14.95 4.91
C GLU A 82 -11.05 14.82 5.73
N GLY A 83 -10.59 13.59 5.97
CA GLY A 83 -9.28 13.35 6.59
C GLY A 83 -8.12 13.39 5.58
N PRO A 84 -6.88 13.11 6.03
CA PRO A 84 -5.71 13.13 5.15
C PRO A 84 -5.79 12.08 4.04
N ALA A 85 -5.43 12.44 2.82
CA ALA A 85 -5.41 11.55 1.66
C ALA A 85 -3.99 11.49 1.07
N MET A 86 -3.30 10.35 1.18
CA MET A 86 -1.89 10.22 0.82
C MET A 86 -1.61 9.00 -0.07
N SER A 87 -1.00 9.26 -1.23
CA SER A 87 -0.30 8.23 -2.01
C SER A 87 1.11 8.03 -1.45
N VAL A 88 1.48 6.79 -1.20
CA VAL A 88 2.80 6.42 -0.69
C VAL A 88 3.54 5.60 -1.74
N ASP A 89 4.80 5.96 -2.01
CA ASP A 89 5.69 5.14 -2.84
C ASP A 89 7.03 4.97 -2.14
N THR A 90 7.19 3.81 -1.53
CA THR A 90 8.44 3.30 -0.97
C THR A 90 8.75 1.92 -1.57
N ALA A 91 8.38 1.71 -2.83
CA ALA A 91 8.45 0.43 -3.52
C ALA A 91 7.73 -0.70 -2.76
N CYS A 92 8.39 -1.82 -2.46
CA CYS A 92 7.79 -3.03 -1.89
C CYS A 92 7.15 -2.80 -0.51
N SER A 93 7.58 -1.78 0.25
CA SER A 93 7.06 -1.49 1.59
C SER A 93 5.88 -0.52 1.60
N SER A 94 5.44 -0.01 0.44
CA SER A 94 4.50 1.13 0.35
C SER A 94 3.20 0.92 1.14
N SER A 95 2.64 -0.29 1.12
CA SER A 95 1.40 -0.60 1.87
C SER A 95 1.62 -0.61 3.40
N LEU A 96 2.75 -1.14 3.87
CA LEU A 96 3.10 -1.11 5.29
C LEU A 96 3.45 0.30 5.78
N VAL A 97 4.08 1.12 4.94
CA VAL A 97 4.32 2.54 5.25
C VAL A 97 2.98 3.30 5.30
N ALA A 98 2.05 3.04 4.38
CA ALA A 98 0.70 3.61 4.43
C ALA A 98 -0.04 3.21 5.73
N LEU A 99 0.04 1.94 6.14
CA LEU A 99 -0.50 1.46 7.42
C LEU A 99 0.13 2.15 8.62
N HIS A 100 1.45 2.35 8.60
CA HIS A 100 2.16 3.09 9.65
C HIS A 100 1.65 4.54 9.76
N GLN A 101 1.55 5.26 8.63
CA GLN A 101 1.05 6.64 8.61
C GLN A 101 -0.40 6.74 9.08
N ALA A 102 -1.27 5.83 8.65
CA ALA A 102 -2.65 5.75 9.11
C ALA A 102 -2.74 5.53 10.63
N SER A 103 -1.93 4.61 11.17
CA SER A 103 -1.86 4.34 12.61
C SER A 103 -1.41 5.58 13.40
N VAL A 104 -0.39 6.28 12.92
CA VAL A 104 0.10 7.53 13.54
C VAL A 104 -0.96 8.63 13.50
N ALA A 105 -1.66 8.81 12.37
CA ALA A 105 -2.72 9.80 12.25
C ALA A 105 -3.88 9.55 13.21
N LEU A 106 -4.31 8.29 13.36
CA LEU A 106 -5.31 7.89 14.35
C LEU A 106 -4.85 8.17 15.78
N GLN A 107 -3.60 7.86 16.13
CA GLN A 107 -3.06 8.11 17.46
C GLN A 107 -2.95 9.61 17.78
N ARG A 108 -2.70 10.45 16.77
CA ARG A 108 -2.61 11.91 16.90
C ARG A 108 -3.95 12.63 16.83
N GLY A 109 -5.04 11.93 16.53
CA GLY A 109 -6.36 12.53 16.33
C GLY A 109 -6.49 13.31 15.02
N GLU A 110 -5.56 13.11 14.08
CA GLU A 110 -5.64 13.68 12.73
C GLU A 110 -6.73 13.00 11.88
N ALA A 111 -7.09 11.76 12.25
CA ALA A 111 -8.23 11.01 11.74
C ALA A 111 -8.95 10.26 12.86
N ASP A 112 -10.24 9.97 12.68
CA ASP A 112 -11.05 9.14 13.59
C ASP A 112 -11.25 7.72 13.03
N LEU A 113 -11.13 7.57 11.72
CA LEU A 113 -11.16 6.32 10.97
C LEU A 113 -10.12 6.44 9.84
N ALA A 114 -9.50 5.35 9.42
CA ALA A 114 -8.57 5.39 8.29
C ALA A 114 -8.72 4.16 7.39
N LEU A 115 -8.73 4.40 6.08
CA LEU A 115 -8.55 3.37 5.06
C LEU A 115 -7.05 3.28 4.75
N ALA A 116 -6.46 2.09 4.89
CA ALA A 116 -5.03 1.88 4.69
C ALA A 116 -4.73 0.64 3.84
N GLY A 117 -3.77 0.71 2.92
CA GLY A 117 -3.39 -0.46 2.13
C GLY A 117 -2.58 -0.14 0.89
N GLY A 118 -2.87 -0.78 -0.24
CA GLY A 118 -2.17 -0.53 -1.51
C GLY A 118 -2.77 -1.22 -2.72
N VAL A 119 -2.28 -0.84 -3.90
CA VAL A 119 -2.68 -1.42 -5.19
C VAL A 119 -1.47 -1.60 -6.10
N GLN A 120 -1.49 -2.68 -6.87
CA GLN A 120 -0.55 -2.96 -7.95
C GLN A 120 -1.28 -3.67 -9.10
N ALA A 121 -1.10 -3.16 -10.32
CA ALA A 121 -1.55 -3.83 -11.55
C ALA A 121 -0.42 -3.81 -12.58
N VAL A 122 -0.17 -4.92 -13.27
CA VAL A 122 0.86 -5.13 -14.28
C VAL A 122 0.21 -5.06 -15.66
N LEU A 123 0.08 -3.84 -16.20
CA LEU A 123 -0.69 -3.62 -17.43
C LEU A 123 0.15 -3.82 -18.70
N THR A 124 1.48 -3.83 -18.59
CA THR A 124 2.39 -4.05 -19.72
C THR A 124 3.58 -4.95 -19.36
N GLY A 125 4.18 -5.57 -20.37
CA GLY A 125 5.40 -6.38 -20.23
C GLY A 125 6.68 -5.57 -20.01
N ARG A 126 6.70 -4.27 -20.32
CA ARG A 126 7.92 -3.45 -20.37
C ARG A 126 8.71 -3.45 -19.06
N LEU A 127 8.04 -3.20 -17.94
CA LEU A 127 8.69 -3.25 -16.63
C LEU A 127 9.07 -4.67 -16.19
N THR A 128 8.40 -5.70 -16.71
CA THR A 128 8.78 -7.09 -16.48
C THR A 128 10.07 -7.42 -17.21
N GLU A 129 10.18 -7.04 -18.49
CA GLU A 129 11.38 -7.22 -19.31
C GLU A 129 12.61 -6.51 -18.71
N LEU A 130 12.45 -5.25 -18.28
CA LEU A 130 13.53 -4.51 -17.64
C LEU A 130 14.02 -5.18 -16.33
N ARG A 131 13.10 -5.71 -15.52
CA ARG A 131 13.45 -6.43 -14.29
C ARG A 131 14.09 -7.79 -14.57
N ALA A 132 13.63 -8.50 -15.59
CA ALA A 132 14.26 -9.73 -16.05
C ALA A 132 15.70 -9.48 -16.52
N ALA A 133 15.90 -8.44 -17.34
CA ALA A 133 17.22 -8.03 -17.82
C ALA A 133 18.15 -7.59 -16.68
N ALA A 134 17.60 -7.04 -15.60
CA ALA A 134 18.33 -6.69 -14.39
C ALA A 134 18.60 -7.88 -13.44
N GLY A 135 18.20 -9.10 -13.81
CA GLY A 135 18.41 -10.32 -13.00
C GLY A 135 17.54 -10.41 -11.75
N MET A 136 16.44 -9.65 -11.68
CA MET A 136 15.57 -9.59 -10.49
C MET A 136 14.50 -10.69 -10.46
N LEU A 137 14.11 -11.22 -11.63
CA LEU A 137 13.00 -12.16 -11.76
C LEU A 137 13.48 -13.61 -11.81
N SER A 138 12.75 -14.49 -11.14
CA SER A 138 12.98 -15.94 -11.24
C SER A 138 12.65 -16.44 -12.64
N PRO A 139 13.57 -17.15 -13.33
CA PRO A 139 13.28 -17.78 -14.61
C PRO A 139 12.26 -18.93 -14.50
N ASP A 140 12.03 -19.45 -13.29
CA ASP A 140 11.08 -20.53 -13.02
C ASP A 140 9.65 -19.99 -12.76
N GLY A 141 9.49 -18.67 -12.66
CA GLY A 141 8.20 -18.02 -12.40
C GLY A 141 7.67 -18.21 -10.99
N GLN A 142 8.53 -18.48 -10.00
CA GLN A 142 8.14 -18.74 -8.61
C GLN A 142 9.02 -17.99 -7.62
N CYS A 143 8.41 -17.43 -6.57
CA CYS A 143 9.14 -16.96 -5.38
C CYS A 143 9.47 -18.17 -4.49
N LYS A 144 10.73 -18.59 -4.49
CA LYS A 144 11.21 -19.73 -3.67
C LYS A 144 11.83 -19.25 -2.37
N ALA A 145 11.02 -18.59 -1.53
CA ALA A 145 11.48 -18.01 -0.27
C ALA A 145 12.14 -19.07 0.62
N PHE A 146 13.37 -18.80 1.07
CA PHE A 146 14.16 -19.67 1.96
C PHE A 146 14.61 -21.02 1.39
N ASP A 147 14.36 -21.28 0.10
CA ASP A 147 14.82 -22.49 -0.58
C ASP A 147 16.25 -22.30 -1.12
N ALA A 148 17.06 -23.37 -1.14
CA ALA A 148 18.41 -23.33 -1.69
C ALA A 148 18.45 -23.01 -3.20
N ALA A 149 17.35 -23.21 -3.91
CA ALA A 149 17.18 -22.88 -5.32
C ALA A 149 16.58 -21.48 -5.55
N ALA A 150 16.44 -20.64 -4.52
CA ALA A 150 16.02 -19.23 -4.65
C ALA A 150 16.83 -18.51 -5.74
N ASN A 151 16.12 -17.88 -6.69
CA ASN A 151 16.74 -17.31 -7.88
C ASN A 151 15.98 -16.09 -8.44
N GLY A 152 15.28 -15.36 -7.56
CA GLY A 152 14.53 -14.16 -7.90
C GLY A 152 13.06 -14.24 -7.52
N PHE A 153 12.32 -13.14 -7.74
CA PHE A 153 10.89 -13.07 -7.44
C PHE A 153 10.03 -13.15 -8.72
N VAL A 154 8.72 -13.29 -8.56
CA VAL A 154 7.74 -13.10 -9.64
C VAL A 154 6.82 -11.92 -9.32
N ARG A 155 6.39 -11.18 -10.35
CA ARG A 155 5.49 -10.03 -10.16
C ARG A 155 4.07 -10.51 -9.90
N GLY A 156 3.47 -10.03 -8.82
CA GLY A 156 2.03 -10.17 -8.55
C GLY A 156 1.26 -8.89 -8.81
N GLU A 157 -0.07 -9.03 -8.85
CA GLU A 157 -1.05 -7.95 -8.89
C GLU A 157 -1.98 -8.10 -7.68
N GLY A 158 -2.58 -6.99 -7.24
CA GLY A 158 -3.58 -7.03 -6.19
C GLY A 158 -3.94 -5.65 -5.65
N CYS A 159 -5.06 -5.60 -4.95
CA CYS A 159 -5.45 -4.46 -4.13
C CYS A 159 -5.93 -4.99 -2.78
N GLY A 160 -5.48 -4.35 -1.70
CA GLY A 160 -5.94 -4.65 -0.35
C GLY A 160 -6.09 -3.36 0.42
N ILE A 161 -7.21 -3.22 1.13
CA ILE A 161 -7.53 -2.09 2.01
C ILE A 161 -8.04 -2.65 3.32
N VAL A 162 -7.56 -2.12 4.43
CA VAL A 162 -8.08 -2.38 5.77
C VAL A 162 -8.66 -1.09 6.35
N VAL A 163 -9.68 -1.24 7.21
CA VAL A 163 -10.26 -0.15 7.98
C VAL A 163 -9.63 -0.14 9.38
N LEU A 164 -9.06 1.00 9.75
CA LEU A 164 -8.39 1.20 11.03
C LEU A 164 -9.14 2.22 11.89
N LYS A 165 -9.23 1.92 13.18
CA LYS A 165 -9.84 2.76 14.21
C LYS A 165 -9.10 2.59 15.52
N ARG A 166 -9.16 3.59 16.41
CA ARG A 166 -8.59 3.44 17.76
C ARG A 166 -9.34 2.32 18.50
N LEU A 167 -8.60 1.42 19.14
CA LEU A 167 -9.19 0.25 19.81
C LEU A 167 -10.27 0.61 20.84
N SER A 168 -10.07 1.71 21.58
CA SER A 168 -11.05 2.21 22.54
C SER A 168 -12.39 2.58 21.89
N GLU A 169 -12.34 3.19 20.71
CA GLU A 169 -13.53 3.62 19.96
C GLU A 169 -14.19 2.44 19.25
N ALA A 170 -13.38 1.54 18.67
CA ALA A 170 -13.90 0.30 18.09
C ALA A 170 -14.69 -0.52 19.12
N ARG A 171 -14.20 -0.59 20.37
CA ARG A 171 -14.91 -1.23 21.48
C ARG A 171 -16.17 -0.48 21.90
N ALA A 172 -16.12 0.85 21.97
CA ALA A 172 -17.27 1.67 22.35
C ALA A 172 -18.42 1.54 21.34
N ASP A 173 -18.07 1.46 20.05
CA ASP A 173 -19.04 1.40 18.96
C ASP A 173 -19.49 -0.04 18.64
N GLY A 174 -18.88 -1.04 19.30
CA GLY A 174 -19.23 -2.46 19.13
C GLY A 174 -18.74 -3.06 17.82
N ASP A 175 -17.69 -2.49 17.22
CA ASP A 175 -17.13 -2.93 15.96
C ASP A 175 -16.51 -4.34 16.08
N ARG A 176 -16.56 -5.10 14.98
CA ARG A 176 -15.82 -6.37 14.87
C ARG A 176 -14.33 -6.07 14.74
N ILE A 177 -13.52 -6.57 15.67
CA ILE A 177 -12.06 -6.37 15.68
C ILE A 177 -11.37 -7.62 15.14
N TRP A 178 -10.80 -7.52 13.94
CA TRP A 178 -10.01 -8.60 13.33
C TRP A 178 -8.62 -8.79 13.96
N GLY A 179 -8.02 -7.71 14.42
CA GLY A 179 -6.69 -7.69 15.01
C GLY A 179 -6.34 -6.31 15.53
N VAL A 180 -5.21 -6.20 16.25
CA VAL A 180 -4.73 -4.94 16.81
C VAL A 180 -3.30 -4.69 16.35
N ILE A 181 -3.06 -3.53 15.74
CA ILE A 181 -1.71 -3.06 15.44
C ILE A 181 -1.11 -2.51 16.73
N VAL A 182 -0.29 -3.31 17.40
CA VAL A 182 0.33 -2.97 18.68
C VAL A 182 1.58 -2.10 18.53
N GLY A 183 2.25 -2.16 17.38
CA GLY A 183 3.42 -1.34 17.09
C GLY A 183 3.79 -1.40 15.60
N SER A 184 4.45 -0.35 15.11
CA SER A 184 5.01 -0.30 13.76
C SER A 184 6.19 0.67 13.70
N ALA A 185 7.12 0.41 12.79
CA ALA A 185 8.28 1.26 12.55
C ALA A 185 8.65 1.26 11.07
N VAL A 186 9.31 2.33 10.64
CA VAL A 186 9.82 2.52 9.27
C VAL A 186 11.20 3.15 9.40
N ASN A 187 12.20 2.58 8.74
CA ASN A 187 13.54 3.15 8.68
C ASN A 187 14.14 3.03 7.27
N GLN A 188 15.44 3.32 7.14
CA GLN A 188 16.18 3.21 5.90
C GLN A 188 17.49 2.46 6.11
N ASP A 189 17.92 1.76 5.07
CA ASP A 189 19.18 1.01 5.05
C ASP A 189 20.40 1.93 5.18
N GLY A 190 20.27 3.17 4.67
CA GLY A 190 21.33 4.16 4.64
C GLY A 190 22.47 3.74 3.72
N THR A 191 23.72 3.95 4.15
CA THR A 191 24.89 3.48 3.39
C THR A 191 25.06 1.98 3.57
N SER A 192 24.75 1.20 2.53
CA SER A 192 24.99 -0.25 2.43
C SER A 192 26.02 -0.56 1.32
N PRO A 193 26.50 -1.82 1.17
CA PRO A 193 27.47 -2.19 0.14
C PRO A 193 27.02 -1.96 -1.31
N GLY A 194 25.74 -1.71 -1.55
CA GLY A 194 25.20 -1.31 -2.84
C GLY A 194 23.78 -0.76 -2.68
N PHE A 195 23.37 0.16 -3.55
CA PHE A 195 22.10 0.89 -3.44
C PHE A 195 20.86 -0.02 -3.33
N THR A 196 20.90 -1.20 -3.93
CA THR A 196 19.81 -2.19 -3.91
C THR A 196 20.11 -3.40 -3.03
N VAL A 197 21.22 -3.38 -2.27
CA VAL A 197 21.63 -4.48 -1.39
C VAL A 197 21.01 -4.24 -0.01
N PRO A 198 20.24 -5.21 0.53
CA PRO A 198 19.57 -5.06 1.81
C PRO A 198 20.56 -4.96 2.96
N SER A 199 20.20 -4.21 4.00
CA SER A 199 20.99 -4.04 5.22
C SER A 199 20.43 -4.86 6.39
N GLU A 200 21.10 -5.95 6.76
CA GLU A 200 20.77 -6.78 7.93
C GLU A 200 20.60 -5.92 9.20
N ARG A 201 21.55 -5.01 9.45
CA ARG A 201 21.52 -4.12 10.61
C ARG A 201 20.31 -3.20 10.62
N ALA A 202 19.86 -2.73 9.45
CA ALA A 202 18.67 -1.87 9.39
C ALA A 202 17.38 -2.66 9.62
N GLN A 203 17.31 -3.89 9.11
CA GLN A 203 16.19 -4.81 9.36
C GLN A 203 16.08 -5.17 10.85
N ILE A 204 17.19 -5.48 11.52
CA ILE A 204 17.20 -5.73 12.97
C ILE A 204 16.65 -4.49 13.72
N ARG A 205 17.17 -3.30 13.42
CA ARG A 205 16.73 -2.06 14.08
C ARG A 205 15.24 -1.76 13.89
N VAL A 206 14.68 -1.96 12.69
CA VAL A 206 13.25 -1.65 12.47
C VAL A 206 12.34 -2.63 13.22
N ILE A 207 12.75 -3.90 13.33
CA ILE A 207 12.05 -4.91 14.11
C ILE A 207 12.11 -4.56 15.61
N GLU A 208 13.30 -4.25 16.12
CA GLU A 208 13.51 -3.84 17.52
C GLU A 208 12.70 -2.57 17.86
N GLU A 209 12.66 -1.59 16.96
CA GLU A 209 11.89 -0.36 17.16
C GLU A 209 10.38 -0.64 17.18
N ALA A 210 9.87 -1.50 16.27
CA ALA A 210 8.46 -1.87 16.25
C ALA A 210 8.04 -2.61 17.54
N LEU A 211 8.88 -3.55 18.01
CA LEU A 211 8.67 -4.27 19.28
C LEU A 211 8.74 -3.32 20.49
N SER A 212 9.73 -2.43 20.52
CA SER A 212 9.88 -1.43 21.58
C SER A 212 8.67 -0.51 21.67
N LYS A 213 8.11 -0.06 20.54
CA LYS A 213 6.88 0.75 20.50
C LYS A 213 5.65 -0.03 20.96
N ALA A 214 5.64 -1.34 20.74
CA ALA A 214 4.60 -2.23 21.24
C ALA A 214 4.77 -2.61 22.72
N GLY A 215 5.92 -2.32 23.32
CA GLY A 215 6.26 -2.80 24.67
C GLY A 215 6.43 -4.31 24.75
N LEU A 216 6.82 -4.95 23.64
CA LEU A 216 6.96 -6.40 23.51
C LEU A 216 8.42 -6.81 23.41
N SER A 217 8.70 -8.05 23.80
CA SER A 217 9.96 -8.75 23.55
C SER A 217 9.86 -9.63 22.29
N PRO A 218 10.99 -10.02 21.68
CA PRO A 218 10.97 -10.96 20.56
C PRO A 218 10.31 -12.32 20.89
N LEU A 219 10.30 -12.72 22.17
CA LEU A 219 9.69 -13.97 22.61
C LEU A 219 8.16 -13.91 22.66
N ASP A 220 7.57 -12.72 22.56
CA ASP A 220 6.13 -12.52 22.50
C ASP A 220 5.59 -12.65 21.05
N VAL A 221 6.45 -12.93 20.07
CA VAL A 221 6.07 -13.05 18.64
C VAL A 221 6.03 -14.52 18.24
N ASP A 222 4.82 -15.01 17.95
CA ASP A 222 4.60 -16.40 17.53
C ASP A 222 4.92 -16.63 16.04
N TYR A 223 4.73 -15.61 15.20
CA TYR A 223 4.81 -15.73 13.75
C TYR A 223 5.35 -14.46 13.08
N VAL A 224 6.12 -14.65 12.01
CA VAL A 224 6.64 -13.57 11.16
C VAL A 224 6.27 -13.85 9.71
N GLU A 225 5.39 -13.02 9.16
CA GLU A 225 5.19 -12.93 7.70
C GLU A 225 6.37 -12.14 7.12
N ALA A 226 7.36 -12.85 6.58
CA ALA A 226 8.59 -12.26 6.09
C ALA A 226 8.43 -11.57 4.72
N HIS A 227 9.36 -10.67 4.37
CA HIS A 227 9.40 -10.10 3.01
C HIS A 227 9.57 -11.18 1.92
N GLY A 228 10.39 -12.21 2.21
CA GLY A 228 10.32 -13.52 1.55
C GLY A 228 10.36 -13.50 0.02
N THR A 229 11.19 -12.67 -0.61
CA THR A 229 11.20 -12.50 -2.08
C THR A 229 11.74 -13.70 -2.85
N GLY A 230 12.48 -14.61 -2.22
CA GLY A 230 13.14 -15.74 -2.90
C GLY A 230 14.37 -15.33 -3.71
N THR A 231 15.10 -14.32 -3.23
CA THR A 231 16.33 -13.76 -3.82
C THR A 231 17.57 -14.19 -3.07
#